data_AF-A0A0R2U3A2-F1
#
_entry.id   AF-A0A0R2U3A2-F1
#
_cell.length_a   1.000
_cell.length_b   1.000
_cell.length_c   1.000
_cell.angle_alpha   90.00
_cell.angle_beta   90.00
_cell.angle_gamma   90.00
#
_symmetry.space_group_name_H-M   'P 1'
#
loop_
_entity.id
_entity.type
_entity.pdbx_description
1 polymer ?
#
loop_
_entity_poly.entity_id
_entity_poly.type
_entity_poly.pdbx_seq_one_letter_code
_entity_poly.pdbx_strand_id
1 'polypeptide(L)' 'AGEVVVKQMIKFKPRKIIYVACDPAALARDSKTLLDLGYKLDHISGYDLFPMTQHIECVAGFSPANG' A
#
# COMPACT_ATOMS: atom_id res chain seq x y z
N ALA A 1 -10.51 8.45 -1.77
CA ALA A 1 -10.44 7.77 -3.08
C ALA A 1 -9.78 6.39 -2.98
N GLY A 2 -8.69 6.24 -2.22
CA GLY A 2 -7.92 4.99 -2.07
C GLY A 2 -8.78 3.75 -1.80
N GLU A 3 -9.60 3.76 -0.75
CA GLU A 3 -10.43 2.62 -0.37
C GLU A 3 -11.33 2.05 -1.50
N VAL A 4 -11.96 2.91 -2.29
CA VAL A 4 -12.83 2.48 -3.40
C VAL A 4 -12.02 1.77 -4.48
N VAL A 5 -10.85 2.33 -4.83
CA VAL A 5 -9.93 1.76 -5.83
C VAL A 5 -9.36 0.43 -5.34
N VAL A 6 -8.92 0.37 -4.08
CA VAL A 6 -8.41 -0.84 -3.43
C VAL A 6 -9.46 -1.96 -3.48
N LYS A 7 -10.71 -1.67 -3.10
CA LYS A 7 -11.82 -2.64 -3.15
C LYS A 7 -12.13 -3.12 -4.57
N GLN A 8 -12.04 -2.25 -5.58
CA GLN A 8 -12.26 -2.65 -6.97
C GLN A 8 -11.11 -3.52 -7.50
N MET A 9 -9.86 -3.14 -7.21
CA MET A 9 -8.66 -3.87 -7.65
C MET A 9 -8.61 -5.29 -7.07
N ILE A 10 -8.98 -5.47 -5.80
CA ILE A 10 -8.93 -6.77 -5.13
C ILE A 10 -9.84 -7.82 -5.79
N LYS A 11 -10.89 -7.41 -6.51
CA LYS A 11 -11.76 -8.33 -7.27
C LYS A 11 -10.99 -9.15 -8.30
N PHE A 12 -9.87 -8.63 -8.81
CA PHE A 12 -9.01 -9.32 -9.77
C PHE A 12 -8.03 -10.31 -9.11
N LYS A 13 -8.03 -10.40 -7.78
CA LYS A 13 -7.15 -11.28 -6.99
C LYS A 13 -5.68 -11.22 -7.43
N PRO A 14 -5.06 -10.03 -7.49
CA PRO A 14 -3.64 -9.90 -7.85
C PRO A 14 -2.75 -10.73 -6.92
N ARG A 15 -1.74 -11.40 -7.50
CA ARG A 15 -0.74 -12.16 -6.74
C ARG A 15 0.24 -11.26 -5.98
N LYS A 16 0.36 -10.00 -6.40
CA LYS A 16 1.23 -8.99 -5.78
C LYS A 16 0.68 -7.60 -6.04
N ILE A 17 0.75 -6.74 -5.03
CA ILE A 17 0.36 -5.33 -5.09
C ILE A 17 1.55 -4.52 -4.61
N ILE A 18 1.96 -3.51 -5.39
CA ILE A 18 2.95 -2.52 -4.97
C ILE A 18 2.22 -1.18 -4.86
N TYR A 19 2.19 -0.63 -3.65
CA TYR A 19 1.59 0.67 -3.36
C TYR A 19 2.72 1.69 -3.19
N VAL A 20 2.70 2.75 -4.01
CA VAL A 20 3.59 3.92 -3.86
C VAL A 20 2.75 5.12 -3.42
N ALA A 21 3.16 5.80 -2.34
CA ALA A 21 2.43 6.92 -1.75
C ALA A 21 3.35 7.97 -1.15
N CYS A 22 3.06 9.24 -1.40
CA CYS A 22 3.74 10.39 -0.79
C CYS A 22 3.20 10.77 0.61
N ASP A 23 2.06 10.20 1.01
CA ASP A 23 1.45 10.37 2.34
C ASP A 23 1.44 9.04 3.10
N PRO A 24 2.30 8.89 4.13
CA PRO A 24 2.34 7.69 4.97
C PRO A 24 1.00 7.39 5.67
N ALA A 25 0.22 8.42 6.02
CA ALA A 25 -1.05 8.24 6.73
C ALA A 25 -2.12 7.67 5.81
N ALA A 26 -2.17 8.12 4.55
CA ALA A 26 -3.04 7.51 3.54
C ALA A 26 -2.63 6.06 3.25
N LEU A 27 -1.34 5.79 3.08
CA LEU A 27 -0.83 4.44 2.88
C LEU A 27 -1.23 3.52 4.04
N ALA A 28 -1.09 3.96 5.29
CA ALA A 28 -1.43 3.17 6.46
C ALA A 28 -2.93 2.81 6.50
N ARG A 29 -3.82 3.75 6.17
CA ARG A 29 -5.27 3.50 6.11
C ARG A 29 -5.63 2.47 5.04
N ASP A 30 -5.09 2.63 3.84
CA ASP A 30 -5.38 1.71 2.73
C ASP A 30 -4.73 0.33 2.95
N SER A 31 -3.55 0.30 3.60
CA SER A 31 -2.89 -0.94 4.03
C SER A 31 -3.79 -1.74 4.96
N LYS A 32 -4.45 -1.09 5.92
CA LYS A 32 -5.41 -1.77 6.80
C LYS A 32 -6.55 -2.41 6.00
N THR A 33 -7.10 -1.70 5.02
CA THR A 33 -8.14 -2.25 4.14
C THR A 33 -7.63 -3.47 3.35
N LEU A 34 -6.39 -3.44 2.85
CA LEU A 34 -5.78 -4.59 2.17
C LEU A 34 -5.65 -5.80 3.09
N LEU A 35 -5.22 -5.58 4.34
CA LEU A 35 -5.10 -6.63 5.34
C LEU A 35 -6.47 -7.25 5.67
N ASP A 36 -7.48 -6.42 5.91
CA ASP A 36 -8.86 -6.87 6.18
C ASP A 36 -9.47 -7.67 5.01
N LEU A 37 -8.97 -7.45 3.79
CA LEU A 37 -9.40 -8.12 2.56
C LEU A 37 -8.53 -9.33 2.18
N GLY A 38 -7.72 -9.83 3.10
CA GLY A 38 -6.98 -11.09 2.95
C GLY A 38 -5.63 -10.98 2.27
N TYR A 39 -5.03 -9.78 2.25
CA TYR A 39 -3.62 -9.60 1.89
C TYR A 39 -2.77 -9.50 3.15
N LYS A 40 -1.46 -9.72 3.01
CA LYS A 40 -0.45 -9.44 4.02
C LYS A 40 0.52 -8.39 3.50
N LEU A 41 1.08 -7.60 4.41
CA LEU A 41 2.19 -6.70 4.11
C LEU A 41 3.48 -7.52 4.09
N ASP A 42 4.18 -7.52 2.96
CA ASP A 42 5.45 -8.22 2.79
C ASP A 42 6.64 -7.34 3.22
N HIS A 43 6.62 -6.07 2.83
CA HIS A 43 7.67 -5.09 3.12
C HIS A 43 7.14 -3.66 2.97
N ILE A 44 7.78 -2.72 3.64
CA ILE A 44 7.55 -1.29 3.49
C ILE A 44 8.89 -0.55 3.56
N SER A 45 9.08 0.42 2.67
CA SER A 45 10.27 1.27 2.58
C SER A 45 9.87 2.72 2.43
N GLY A 46 10.57 3.63 3.11
CA GLY A 46 10.46 5.07 2.93
C GLY A 46 11.67 5.63 2.20
N TYR A 47 11.45 6.54 1.26
CA TYR A 47 12.47 7.17 0.42
C TYR A 47 12.35 8.69 0.50
N ASP A 48 13.43 9.34 0.90
CA ASP A 48 13.57 10.79 0.77
C ASP A 48 14.03 11.10 -0.66
N LEU A 49 13.07 11.38 -1.55
CA LEU A 49 13.34 11.80 -2.93
C LEU A 49 13.48 13.32 -3.05
N PHE A 50 13.18 14.07 -1.98
CA PHE A 50 13.15 15.52 -1.99
C PHE A 50 13.86 16.07 -0.74
N PRO A 51 15.21 16.04 -0.73
CA PRO A 51 15.99 16.46 0.42
C PRO A 51 15.65 17.89 0.86
N MET A 52 15.67 18.12 2.17
CA MET A 52 15.30 19.39 2.80
C MET A 52 13.82 19.77 2.65
N THR A 53 12.95 18.81 2.32
CA THR A 53 11.49 18.98 2.40
C THR A 53 10.88 18.00 3.40
N GLN A 54 9.59 18.18 3.71
CA GLN A 54 8.84 17.25 4.55
C GLN A 54 8.32 16.02 3.77
N HIS A 55 8.62 15.90 2.47
CA HIS A 55 8.08 14.84 1.64
C HIS A 55 8.86 13.54 1.85
N ILE A 56 8.12 12.45 1.97
CA ILE A 56 8.67 11.09 1.99
C ILE A 56 7.81 10.25 1.05
N GLU A 57 8.45 9.49 0.17
CA GLU A 57 7.76 8.50 -0.65
C GLU A 57 7.81 7.14 0.03
N CYS A 58 6.66 6.53 0.27
CA CYS A 58 6.54 5.21 0.83
C CYS A 58 6.21 4.20 -0.26
N VAL A 59 6.91 3.06 -0.25
CA VAL A 59 6.64 1.91 -1.12
C VAL A 59 6.32 0.71 -0.23
N ALA A 60 5.13 0.13 -0.40
CA ALA A 60 4.69 -1.05 0.32
C ALA A 60 4.32 -2.18 -0.63
N GLY A 61 4.79 -3.39 -0.33
CA GLY A 61 4.48 -4.59 -1.08
C GLY A 61 3.50 -5.49 -0.32
N PHE A 62 2.49 -6.00 -1.02
CA PHE A 62 1.50 -6.92 -0.48
C PHE A 62 1.35 -8.18 -1.33
N SER A 63 1.04 -9.29 -0.68
CA SER A 63 0.69 -10.55 -1.31
C SER A 63 -0.54 -11.17 -0.63
N PRO A 64 -1.28 -12.11 -1.27
CA PRO A 64 -2.36 -12.83 -0.60
C PRO A 64 -1.86 -13.51 0.68
N ALA A 65 -2.64 -13.38 1.77
CA ALA A 65 -2.28 -13.97 3.06
C ALA A 65 -2.37 -15.50 3.04
N ASN A 66 -3.26 -16.05 2.20
CA ASN A 66 -3.41 -17.48 1.96
C ASN A 66 -2.81 -17.81 0.59
N GLY A 67 -1.56 -18.28 0.60
CA GLY A 67 -0.83 -18.77 -0.57
C GLY A 67 0.03 -19.96 -0.17
#